data_AF-A0A957S772-F1
#
_entry.id   AF-A0A957S772-F1
#
_cell.length_a   1.000
_cell.length_b   1.000
_cell.length_c   1.000
_cell.angle_alpha   90.00
_cell.angle_beta   90.00
_cell.angle_gamma   90.00
#
_symmetry.space_group_name_H-M   'P 1'
#
loop_
_entity.id
_entity.type
_entity.pdbx_description
1 polymer ?
#
loop_
_entity_poly.entity_id
_entity_poly.type
_entity_poly.pdbx_seq_one_letter_code
_entity_poly.pdbx_strand_id
1 'polypeptide(L)'
;MSLSIAAPPVPLRSLVRYLADENFNVHIVNGVLRRCPETDILRLQDVGLARADDPSVLAWAASERRILLTHAVNTVTVFAYERVIRGLLMPDVFEVPLKLPIGAAIDDIILCSKAEEGDGQTTTFHSYEVGMWEFHPLIQDGL
;
A
#
# COMPACT_ATOMS: atom_id res chain seq x y z
N MET A 1 16.72 10.69 -44.23
CA MET A 1 16.16 11.53 -43.16
C MET A 1 15.77 10.60 -42.03
N SER A 2 16.65 10.42 -41.04
CA SER A 2 16.38 9.54 -39.88
C SER A 2 15.81 10.40 -38.75
N LEU A 3 14.56 10.16 -38.39
CA LEU A 3 13.95 10.72 -37.19
C LEU A 3 14.49 9.95 -35.97
N SER A 4 15.37 10.59 -35.22
CA SER A 4 15.73 10.15 -33.88
C SER A 4 14.54 10.46 -32.97
N ILE A 5 13.73 9.44 -32.66
CA ILE A 5 12.83 9.49 -31.51
C ILE A 5 13.75 9.43 -30.29
N ALA A 6 13.89 10.56 -29.60
CA ALA A 6 14.39 10.54 -28.24
C ALA A 6 13.50 9.60 -27.45
N ALA A 7 14.10 8.62 -26.76
CA ALA A 7 13.36 7.76 -25.84
C ALA A 7 12.50 8.67 -24.93
N PRO A 8 11.22 8.33 -24.69
CA PRO A 8 10.42 9.11 -23.76
C PRO A 8 11.19 9.24 -22.44
N PRO A 9 11.10 10.39 -21.74
CA PRO A 9 11.74 10.54 -20.45
C PRO A 9 11.36 9.35 -19.59
N VAL A 10 12.35 8.59 -19.14
CA VAL A 10 12.16 7.52 -18.17
C VAL A 10 11.38 8.16 -17.02
N PRO A 11 10.15 7.70 -16.70
CA PRO A 11 9.38 8.31 -15.63
C PRO A 11 10.26 8.32 -14.39
N LEU A 12 10.34 9.47 -13.72
CA LEU A 12 10.94 9.55 -12.39
C LEU A 12 10.25 8.45 -11.57
N ARG A 13 11.07 7.52 -11.05
CA ARG A 13 10.65 6.41 -10.19
C ARG A 13 9.36 6.79 -9.45
N SER A 14 8.24 6.12 -9.72
CA SER A 14 7.04 6.39 -8.94
C SER A 14 7.36 6.00 -7.50
N LEU A 15 7.60 7.02 -6.68
CA LEU A 15 7.85 6.84 -5.26
C LEU A 15 6.57 6.24 -4.67
N VAL A 16 6.69 5.07 -4.05
CA VAL A 16 5.59 4.44 -3.34
C VAL A 16 5.06 5.41 -2.29
N ARG A 17 3.74 5.58 -2.26
CA ARG A 17 3.06 6.51 -1.35
C ARG A 17 2.28 5.71 -0.32
N TYR A 18 2.47 6.04 0.94
CA TYR A 18 1.86 5.32 2.07
C TYR A 18 0.79 6.16 2.76
N LEU A 19 -0.16 5.45 3.36
CA LEU A 19 -1.11 5.99 4.33
C LEU A 19 -1.03 5.13 5.59
N ALA A 20 -0.58 5.70 6.69
CA ALA A 20 -0.59 5.07 7.99
C ALA A 20 -1.98 5.15 8.61
N ASP A 21 -2.53 3.98 8.94
CA ASP A 21 -3.75 3.82 9.71
C ASP A 21 -3.68 4.56 11.07
N GLU A 22 -4.82 4.89 11.65
CA GLU A 22 -4.94 5.70 12.87
C GLU A 22 -4.20 5.05 14.05
N ASN A 23 -4.27 3.72 14.11
CA ASN A 23 -3.67 2.91 15.17
C ASN A 23 -2.29 2.38 14.80
N PHE A 24 -1.72 2.80 13.67
CA PHE A 24 -0.41 2.34 13.24
C PHE A 24 0.70 2.87 14.16
N ASN A 25 1.70 2.04 14.46
CA ASN A 25 2.75 2.37 15.42
C ASN A 25 3.58 3.57 14.96
N VAL A 26 3.43 4.69 15.68
CA VAL A 26 4.11 5.97 15.39
C VAL A 26 5.64 5.85 15.40
N HIS A 27 6.21 4.89 16.13
CA HIS A 27 7.66 4.67 16.13
C HIS A 27 8.17 4.08 14.82
N ILE A 28 7.35 3.29 14.11
CA ILE A 28 7.68 2.79 12.77
C ILE A 28 7.69 3.96 11.79
N VAL A 29 6.63 4.78 11.77
CA VAL A 29 6.54 5.98 10.91
C VAL A 29 7.74 6.91 11.13
N ASN A 30 8.02 7.24 12.39
CA ASN A 30 9.17 8.08 12.74
C ASN A 30 10.49 7.44 12.36
N GLY A 31 10.63 6.13 12.50
CA GLY A 31 11.84 5.40 12.12
C GLY A 31 12.07 5.39 10.61
N VAL A 32 11.02 5.21 9.81
CA VAL A 32 11.05 5.33 8.34
C VAL A 32 11.50 6.73 7.95
N LEU A 33 10.81 7.77 8.42
CA LEU A 33 11.13 9.17 8.09
C LEU A 33 12.52 9.62 8.58
N ARG A 34 13.06 9.01 9.64
CA ARG A 34 14.44 9.27 10.08
C ARG A 34 15.48 8.65 9.16
N ARG A 35 15.21 7.48 8.58
CA ARG A 35 16.15 6.74 7.73
C ARG A 35 15.99 7.04 6.24
N CYS A 36 14.80 7.46 5.84
CA CYS A 36 14.39 7.75 4.46
C CYS A 36 13.44 8.97 4.48
N PRO A 37 13.97 10.20 4.68
CA PRO A 37 13.16 11.42 4.84
C PRO A 37 12.29 11.77 3.62
N GLU A 38 12.63 11.24 2.45
CA GLU A 38 11.91 11.43 1.19
C GLU A 38 10.67 10.52 1.03
N THR A 39 10.44 9.57 1.95
CA THR A 39 9.26 8.69 1.89
C THR A 39 7.96 9.50 1.99
N ASP A 40 7.09 9.39 0.99
CA ASP A 40 5.75 9.95 1.04
C ASP A 40 4.85 9.08 1.92
N ILE A 41 4.73 9.46 3.19
CA ILE A 41 3.84 8.81 4.15
C ILE A 41 2.93 9.85 4.80
N LEU A 42 1.63 9.65 4.66
CA LEU A 42 0.60 10.43 5.37
C LEU A 42 0.02 9.59 6.52
N ARG A 43 -0.56 10.24 7.52
CA ARG A 43 -1.35 9.57 8.56
C ARG A 43 -2.82 9.89 8.34
N LEU A 44 -3.73 8.95 8.64
CA LEU A 44 -5.18 9.20 8.53
C LEU A 44 -5.62 10.48 9.26
N GLN A 45 -5.02 10.75 10.41
CA GLN A 45 -5.30 11.93 11.22
C GLN A 45 -4.97 13.24 10.48
N ASP A 46 -3.90 13.26 9.70
CA ASP A 46 -3.40 14.46 9.02
C ASP A 46 -4.21 14.78 7.75
N VAL A 47 -4.98 13.81 7.24
CA VAL A 47 -5.82 13.96 6.04
C VAL A 47 -7.32 14.09 6.37
N GLY A 48 -7.65 14.30 7.66
CA GLY A 48 -9.03 14.50 8.09
C GLY A 48 -9.88 13.22 8.15
N LEU A 49 -9.24 12.04 8.14
CA LEU A 49 -9.89 10.73 8.23
C LEU A 49 -9.78 10.09 9.62
N ALA A 50 -9.50 10.89 10.65
CA ALA A 50 -9.53 10.40 12.03
C ALA A 50 -10.91 9.77 12.33
N ARG A 51 -10.92 8.54 12.85
CA ARG A 51 -12.11 7.74 13.17
C ARG A 51 -12.99 7.37 11.96
N ALA A 52 -12.48 7.49 10.74
CA ALA A 52 -13.16 6.96 9.57
C ALA A 52 -13.27 5.43 9.68
N ASP A 53 -14.33 4.86 9.09
CA ASP A 53 -14.47 3.41 9.01
C ASP A 53 -13.52 2.81 7.96
N ASP A 54 -13.22 1.52 8.10
CA ASP A 54 -12.31 0.80 7.19
C ASP A 54 -12.73 0.93 5.70
N PRO A 55 -14.03 0.84 5.32
CA PRO A 55 -14.44 1.07 3.93
C PRO A 55 -14.06 2.45 3.39
N SER A 56 -14.24 3.51 4.19
CA SER A 56 -13.92 4.89 3.81
C SER A 56 -12.41 5.09 3.69
N VAL A 57 -11.65 4.52 4.62
CA VAL A 57 -10.18 4.51 4.59
C VAL A 57 -9.67 3.83 3.32
N LEU A 58 -10.17 2.64 3.01
CA LEU A 58 -9.81 1.90 1.80
C LEU A 58 -10.21 2.66 0.53
N ALA A 59 -11.39 3.30 0.52
CA ALA A 59 -11.83 4.10 -0.63
C ALA A 59 -10.88 5.26 -0.91
N TRP A 60 -10.52 5.99 0.14
CA TRP A 60 -9.64 7.15 0.02
C TRP A 60 -8.21 6.75 -0.36
N ALA A 61 -7.67 5.69 0.26
CA ALA A 61 -6.35 5.17 -0.10
C ALA A 61 -6.30 4.72 -1.58
N ALA A 62 -7.37 4.08 -2.08
CA ALA A 62 -7.47 3.72 -3.50
C ALA A 62 -7.52 4.95 -4.42
N SER A 63 -8.34 5.95 -4.09
CA SER A 63 -8.46 7.15 -4.93
C SER A 63 -7.15 7.94 -4.99
N GLU A 64 -6.43 7.99 -3.87
CA GLU A 64 -5.14 8.66 -3.78
C GLU A 64 -3.97 7.81 -4.27
N ARG A 65 -4.21 6.55 -4.68
CA ARG A 65 -3.21 5.52 -5.01
C ARG A 65 -2.09 5.46 -3.98
N ARG A 66 -2.49 5.14 -2.74
CA ARG A 66 -1.62 4.97 -1.59
C ARG A 66 -1.75 3.55 -1.04
N ILE A 67 -0.63 3.00 -0.58
CA ILE A 67 -0.59 1.74 0.15
C ILE A 67 -1.01 2.01 1.60
N LEU A 68 -2.02 1.30 2.10
CA LEU A 68 -2.44 1.39 3.49
C LEU A 68 -1.49 0.58 4.39
N LEU A 69 -0.82 1.23 5.34
CA LEU A 69 -0.07 0.57 6.40
C LEU A 69 -0.99 0.34 7.61
N THR A 70 -1.20 -0.90 8.01
CA THR A 70 -2.08 -1.23 9.13
C THR A 70 -1.53 -2.36 10.02
N HIS A 71 -2.03 -2.44 11.25
CA HIS A 71 -1.90 -3.60 12.14
C HIS A 71 -3.14 -4.50 12.13
N ALA A 72 -4.24 -4.07 11.50
CA ALA A 72 -5.56 -4.70 11.60
C ALA A 72 -5.85 -5.63 10.42
N VAL A 73 -5.38 -6.88 10.51
CA VAL A 73 -5.55 -7.90 9.46
C VAL A 73 -7.03 -8.23 9.23
N ASN A 74 -7.74 -8.52 10.32
CA ASN A 74 -9.05 -9.16 10.23
C ASN A 74 -10.13 -8.23 9.66
N THR A 75 -10.14 -6.95 10.02
CA THR A 75 -11.18 -6.02 9.58
C THR A 75 -10.92 -5.53 8.17
N VAL A 76 -9.67 -5.16 7.86
CA VAL A 76 -9.27 -4.70 6.52
C VAL A 76 -9.47 -5.79 5.46
N THR A 77 -9.19 -7.06 5.77
CA THR A 77 -9.37 -8.16 4.81
C THR A 77 -10.83 -8.38 4.42
N VAL A 78 -11.76 -8.29 5.37
CA VAL A 78 -13.21 -8.44 5.09
C VAL A 78 -13.68 -7.35 4.13
N PHE A 79 -13.35 -6.10 4.41
CA PHE A 79 -13.76 -4.99 3.55
C PHE A 79 -13.01 -4.96 2.21
N ALA A 80 -11.77 -5.41 2.16
CA ALA A 80 -11.04 -5.58 0.90
C ALA A 80 -11.76 -6.56 -0.04
N TYR A 81 -12.20 -7.70 0.48
CA TYR A 81 -12.94 -8.69 -0.31
C TYR A 81 -14.27 -8.13 -0.83
N GLU A 82 -15.02 -7.43 0.02
CA GLU A 82 -16.27 -6.77 -0.40
C GLU A 82 -16.04 -5.73 -1.51
N ARG A 83 -14.95 -4.94 -1.43
CA ARG A 83 -14.60 -3.96 -2.47
C ARG A 83 -14.30 -4.62 -3.81
N VAL A 84 -13.52 -5.70 -3.80
CA VAL A 84 -13.15 -6.45 -5.01
C VAL A 84 -14.39 -7.07 -5.67
N ILE A 85 -15.28 -7.71 -4.91
CA ILE A 85 -16.54 -8.26 -5.45
C ILE A 85 -17.39 -7.16 -6.11
N ARG A 86 -17.38 -5.94 -5.56
CA ARG A 86 -18.12 -4.79 -6.08
C ARG A 86 -17.42 -4.11 -7.27
N GLY A 87 -16.28 -4.60 -7.72
CA GLY A 87 -15.50 -3.99 -8.80
C GLY A 87 -14.96 -2.59 -8.45
N LEU A 88 -14.83 -2.29 -7.15
CA LEU A 88 -14.29 -1.01 -6.69
C LEU A 88 -12.76 -1.05 -6.71
N LEU A 89 -12.13 0.10 -6.98
CA LEU A 89 -10.67 0.24 -6.87
C LEU A 89 -10.20 -0.18 -5.47
N MET A 90 -9.18 -1.01 -5.43
CA MET A 90 -8.60 -1.51 -4.18
C MET A 90 -7.19 -0.91 -4.02
N PRO A 91 -6.87 -0.27 -2.88
CA PRO A 91 -5.49 0.07 -2.59
C PRO A 91 -4.69 -1.19 -2.28
N ASP A 92 -3.38 -1.13 -2.47
CA ASP A 92 -2.50 -2.11 -1.82
C ASP A 92 -2.54 -1.93 -0.30
N VAL A 93 -2.35 -3.04 0.42
CA VAL A 93 -2.35 -3.06 1.89
C VAL A 93 -1.06 -3.72 2.35
N PHE A 94 -0.32 -3.01 3.19
CA PHE A 94 0.89 -3.50 3.83
C PHE A 94 0.60 -3.72 5.31
N GLU A 95 0.53 -4.98 5.69
CA GLU A 95 0.21 -5.38 7.05
C GLU A 95 1.49 -5.51 7.87
N VAL A 96 1.52 -4.90 9.06
CA VAL A 96 2.62 -5.07 10.00
C VAL A 96 2.10 -5.78 11.25
N PRO A 97 2.58 -6.99 11.61
CA PRO A 97 2.18 -7.61 12.85
C PRO A 97 2.63 -6.80 14.06
N LEU A 98 1.80 -6.72 15.10
CA LEU A 98 2.14 -6.04 16.35
C LEU A 98 3.40 -6.60 17.03
N LYS A 99 3.75 -7.86 16.76
CA LYS A 99 4.93 -8.53 17.33
C LYS A 99 6.19 -8.37 16.47
N LEU A 100 6.10 -7.82 15.27
CA LEU A 100 7.25 -7.63 14.40
C LEU A 100 8.19 -6.60 15.05
N PRO A 101 9.50 -6.87 15.14
CA PRO A 101 10.45 -5.88 15.64
C PRO A 101 10.37 -4.58 14.83
N ILE A 102 10.30 -3.44 15.52
CA ILE A 102 10.15 -2.11 14.89
C ILE A 102 11.21 -1.88 13.80
N GLY A 103 12.46 -2.27 14.06
CA GLY A 103 13.56 -2.14 13.10
C GLY A 103 13.30 -2.89 11.80
N ALA A 104 12.80 -4.13 11.88
CA ALA A 104 12.46 -4.94 10.71
C ALA A 104 11.31 -4.31 9.93
N ALA A 105 10.24 -3.89 10.61
CA ALA A 105 9.13 -3.19 9.96
C ALA A 105 9.59 -1.93 9.19
N ILE A 106 10.52 -1.16 9.76
CA ILE A 106 11.11 0.02 9.10
C ILE A 106 11.92 -0.40 7.87
N ASP A 107 12.76 -1.44 7.98
CA ASP A 107 13.57 -1.94 6.88
C ASP A 107 12.71 -2.37 5.69
N ASP A 108 11.64 -3.12 5.95
CA ASP A 108 10.75 -3.65 4.91
C ASP A 108 9.93 -2.56 4.23
N ILE A 109 9.41 -1.57 4.97
CA ILE A 109 8.70 -0.42 4.36
C ILE A 109 9.65 0.38 3.45
N ILE A 110 10.89 0.62 3.90
CA ILE A 110 11.90 1.32 3.09
C ILE A 110 12.30 0.49 1.87
N LEU A 111 12.38 -0.83 2.00
CA LEU A 111 12.67 -1.73 0.89
C LEU A 111 11.57 -1.66 -0.16
N CYS A 112 10.30 -1.74 0.26
CA CYS A 112 9.15 -1.58 -0.64
C CYS A 112 9.14 -0.22 -1.33
N SER A 113 9.56 0.85 -0.65
CA SER A 113 9.65 2.20 -1.24
C SER A 113 10.61 2.29 -2.43
N LYS A 114 11.53 1.32 -2.57
CA LYS A 114 12.57 1.28 -3.61
C LYS A 114 12.24 0.33 -4.76
N ALA A 115 11.17 -0.46 -4.64
CA ALA A 115 10.71 -1.33 -5.72
C ALA A 115 9.92 -0.51 -6.76
N GLU A 116 10.09 -0.81 -8.05
CA GLU A 116 9.32 -0.20 -9.13
C GLU A 116 7.91 -0.80 -9.18
N GLU A 117 6.87 0.04 -9.36
CA GLU A 117 5.47 -0.39 -9.48
C GLU A 117 5.27 -1.31 -10.70
N GLY A 118 4.64 -2.47 -10.48
CA GLY A 118 3.97 -3.23 -11.54
C GLY A 118 2.62 -2.60 -11.90
N ASP A 119 2.21 -2.72 -13.16
CA ASP A 119 0.98 -2.15 -13.72
C ASP A 119 -0.24 -2.45 -12.83
N GLY A 120 -0.80 -1.39 -12.25
CA GLY A 120 -1.80 -1.45 -11.19
C GLY A 120 -3.07 -2.22 -11.56
N GLN A 121 -3.13 -3.47 -11.09
CA GLN A 121 -4.37 -4.23 -10.87
C GLN A 121 -4.17 -5.43 -9.91
N THR A 122 -3.06 -5.46 -9.19
CA THR A 122 -2.69 -6.58 -8.31
C THR A 122 -2.93 -6.20 -6.86
N THR A 123 -3.87 -6.87 -6.19
CA THR A 123 -4.07 -6.74 -4.75
C THR A 123 -2.87 -7.31 -3.98
N THR A 124 -1.79 -6.56 -3.77
CA THR A 124 -0.62 -7.14 -3.12
C THR A 124 -0.72 -7.04 -1.61
N PHE A 125 -1.18 -8.12 -0.98
CA PHE A 125 -1.07 -8.31 0.46
C PHE A 125 0.35 -8.74 0.80
N HIS A 126 1.16 -7.84 1.37
CA HIS A 126 2.39 -8.23 2.06
C HIS A 126 2.03 -8.51 3.52
N SER A 127 1.81 -9.78 3.85
CA SER A 127 1.62 -10.25 5.23
C SER A 127 2.82 -11.06 5.68
N TYR A 128 3.28 -10.79 6.90
CA TYR A 128 4.38 -11.50 7.53
C TYR A 128 3.94 -12.85 8.15
N GLU A 129 2.62 -13.12 8.22
CA GLU A 129 2.09 -14.38 8.77
C GLU A 129 1.63 -15.39 7.70
N VAL A 130 1.69 -15.08 6.41
CA VAL A 130 1.07 -15.94 5.38
C VAL A 130 2.13 -16.62 4.50
N GLY A 131 2.72 -17.68 5.05
CA GLY A 131 2.95 -18.87 4.25
C GLY A 131 1.60 -19.53 4.02
N MET A 132 1.24 -19.81 2.76
CA MET A 132 -0.04 -20.41 2.31
C MET A 132 -1.20 -19.43 2.14
N TRP A 133 -1.24 -18.69 1.03
CA TRP A 133 -2.41 -18.65 0.14
C TRP A 133 -1.92 -18.34 -1.28
N GLU A 134 -1.99 -19.34 -2.16
CA GLU A 134 -1.80 -19.12 -3.59
C GLU A 134 -2.86 -18.10 -4.06
N PHE A 135 -2.40 -17.02 -4.69
CA PHE A 135 -3.25 -16.18 -5.53
C PHE A 135 -4.00 -17.09 -6.50
N HIS A 136 -5.33 -17.17 -6.38
CA HIS A 136 -6.15 -17.69 -7.47
C HIS A 136 -6.48 -16.51 -8.39
N PRO A 137 -5.96 -16.47 -9.63
CA PRO A 137 -6.33 -15.44 -10.58
C PRO A 137 -7.77 -15.71 -11.02
N LEU A 138 -8.74 -15.12 -10.33
CA LEU A 138 -10.12 -15.08 -10.81
C LEU A 138 -10.43 -13.66 -11.29
N ILE A 139 -9.76 -13.22 -12.37
CA ILE A 139 -10.34 -12.41 -13.46
C ILE A 139 -9.57 -12.73 -14.76
N GLN A 140 -9.92 -13.86 -15.37
CA GLN A 140 -10.02 -14.10 -16.81
C GLN A 140 -11.33 -14.91 -16.90
N ASP A 141 -12.49 -14.30 -17.07
CA ASP A 141 -13.07 -13.69 -18.27
C ASP A 141 -14.30 -12.88 -17.77
N GLY A 142 -14.69 -11.71 -18.27
CA GLY A 142 -14.92 -11.39 -19.67
C GLY A 142 -16.38 -11.69 -20.05
N LEU A 143 -17.27 -10.71 -19.82
CA LEU A 143 -18.63 -10.53 -20.39
C LEU A 143 -19.68 -11.66 -20.24
#